data_AF-A0AAE0LEF3-F1
#
_entry.id   AF-A0AAE0LEF3-F1
#
_cell.length_a   1.000
_cell.length_b   1.000
_cell.length_c   1.000
_cell.angle_alpha   90.00
_cell.angle_beta   90.00
_cell.angle_gamma   90.00
#
_symmetry.space_group_name_H-M   'P 1'
#
loop_
_entity.id
_entity.type
_entity.pdbx_description
1 polymer ?
#
loop_
_entity_poly.entity_id
_entity_poly.type
_entity_poly.pdbx_seq_one_letter_code
_entity_poly.pdbx_strand_id
1 'polypeptide(L)'
;MRILSTIGVCIVLASATCAQAQVVGDHCSPFKTCKECLAETNCGFCSVPVVYHNGSEGAQCAGFTPGKENPFKCVGTYTTDKCPEDVHKYACDQKNMTCVISKYGVSKEDCAKSCIKPHPGPPSKTKLYKCASNDTCVEVPTGTSGAASLDVCHSTCGVKKYMCNSTTATCDESKYGLPKKNCDAICKQPTPIPPELEGTWRGLQISQGYTAGEFKLELDAGKYTFTTPAGKSESGTTSTLGGDLIFTGSNGVQKAIYNLQKSEETVDMTLAVGAVGAIAPADYASAMATDEYVFFKCKTGKKCSFSATLFEDKFNFFKDMVNKRLSSVSEVDISSLKARMLINEAADLKTEVDHCGAKLDCESCVKEDLCGWCSTPVVFHDGSTGPRCAGFDKNGSTHFTCNGIYSTEECIQGYECNTTSYTCDLAAPGQGVSKENCELQCKPAAETYVCNPVNFTCEKSTPGHGTSKDLCEASCQHIKPTNSTPTDVKGSWRGIQINTKYTKGEYDVKFGPANFSWTGPSGFAMSGTTQTTGKGSLNLIVQKGPPALVGKVLIGIYSTVNGPETSFISIAFGAAGGAAPGGFDVAMSATGDSEYVMAKCSGAGCKW
;
A
#
# COMPACT_ATOMS: atom_id res chain seq x y z
N MET A 1 55.86 -29.25 69.29
CA MET A 1 55.31 -30.55 68.84
C MET A 1 53.96 -30.26 68.19
N ARG A 2 53.80 -30.64 66.91
CA ARG A 2 52.60 -30.59 66.03
C ARG A 2 52.03 -29.21 65.63
N ILE A 3 52.26 -28.81 64.37
CA ILE A 3 51.38 -28.88 63.16
C ILE A 3 50.47 -27.65 63.04
N LEU A 4 50.72 -26.80 62.03
CA LEU A 4 49.72 -26.41 61.02
C LEU A 4 50.38 -25.67 59.83
N SER A 5 49.98 -26.11 58.64
CA SER A 5 50.40 -25.73 57.30
C SER A 5 49.22 -25.06 56.60
N THR A 6 49.46 -24.01 55.79
CA THR A 6 48.74 -23.72 54.52
C THR A 6 49.49 -22.58 53.79
N ILE A 7 50.37 -22.86 52.83
CA ILE A 7 50.15 -22.97 51.36
C ILE A 7 49.32 -21.81 50.78
N GLY A 8 50.02 -20.80 50.25
CA GLY A 8 49.50 -19.83 49.28
C GLY A 8 49.94 -20.20 47.87
N VAL A 9 48.97 -20.33 46.96
CA VAL A 9 49.15 -20.65 45.54
C VAL A 9 49.36 -19.37 44.74
N CYS A 10 50.50 -19.26 44.04
CA CYS A 10 50.73 -18.23 43.02
C CYS A 10 50.02 -18.61 41.71
N ILE A 11 49.15 -17.73 41.22
CA ILE A 11 48.56 -17.79 39.88
C ILE A 11 49.50 -17.04 38.92
N VAL A 12 50.03 -17.74 37.93
CA VAL A 12 50.75 -17.15 36.79
C VAL A 12 49.74 -16.83 35.69
N LEU A 13 49.55 -15.54 35.41
CA LEU A 13 48.81 -15.04 34.24
C LEU A 13 49.73 -15.02 33.02
N ALA A 14 49.41 -15.84 32.01
CA ALA A 14 50.00 -15.75 30.68
C ALA A 14 49.10 -14.87 29.79
N SER A 15 49.58 -13.68 29.45
CA SER A 15 48.98 -12.79 28.45
C SER A 15 49.52 -13.15 27.05
N ALA A 16 48.65 -13.64 26.18
CA ALA A 16 48.95 -13.81 24.76
C ALA A 16 48.76 -12.46 24.05
N THR A 17 49.85 -11.88 23.56
CA THR A 17 49.84 -10.71 22.68
C THR A 17 49.58 -11.17 21.24
N CYS A 18 48.42 -10.79 20.68
CA CYS A 18 48.19 -10.88 19.24
C CYS A 18 49.08 -9.85 18.52
N ALA A 19 50.06 -10.32 17.76
CA ALA A 19 50.80 -9.49 16.82
C ALA A 19 49.85 -9.05 15.70
N GLN A 20 49.61 -7.74 15.59
CA GLN A 20 48.93 -7.15 14.43
C GLN A 20 49.83 -7.34 13.21
N ALA A 21 49.38 -8.12 12.23
CA ALA A 21 50.02 -8.19 10.93
C ALA A 21 49.92 -6.81 10.26
N GLN A 22 51.07 -6.14 10.10
CA GLN A 22 51.15 -4.95 9.26
C GLN A 22 50.70 -5.30 7.85
N VAL A 23 49.70 -4.58 7.35
CA VAL A 23 49.31 -4.61 5.94
C VAL A 23 50.56 -4.21 5.15
N VAL A 24 51.14 -5.17 4.43
CA VAL A 24 52.22 -4.92 3.47
C VAL A 24 51.69 -3.83 2.52
N GLY A 25 52.36 -2.68 2.50
CA GLY A 25 51.88 -1.49 1.80
C GLY A 25 51.58 -1.80 0.34
N ASP A 26 50.35 -1.54 -0.09
CA ASP A 26 49.99 -1.67 -1.49
C ASP A 26 50.80 -0.66 -2.31
N HIS A 27 51.71 -1.17 -3.14
CA HIS A 27 52.57 -0.36 -4.00
C HIS A 27 51.81 0.55 -4.97
N CYS A 28 50.52 0.28 -5.22
CA CYS A 28 49.66 1.09 -6.07
C CYS A 28 49.01 2.28 -5.33
N SER A 29 49.04 2.29 -3.99
CA SER A 29 48.38 3.33 -3.20
C SER A 29 48.87 4.77 -3.41
N PRO A 30 50.11 5.04 -3.85
CA PRO A 30 50.56 6.40 -4.14
C PRO A 30 49.88 7.05 -5.37
N PHE A 31 49.34 6.26 -6.31
CA PHE A 31 48.76 6.78 -7.55
C PHE A 31 47.33 7.25 -7.33
N LYS A 32 47.08 8.53 -7.58
CA LYS A 32 45.79 9.17 -7.26
C LYS A 32 44.86 9.26 -8.44
N THR A 33 45.40 9.26 -9.66
CA THR A 33 44.59 9.32 -10.88
C THR A 33 44.52 7.95 -11.55
N CYS A 34 43.43 7.69 -12.27
CA CYS A 34 43.31 6.46 -13.04
C CYS A 34 44.44 6.30 -14.06
N LYS A 35 44.86 7.40 -14.70
CA LYS A 35 45.92 7.37 -15.73
C LYS A 35 47.27 6.99 -15.14
N GLU A 36 47.62 7.52 -13.97
CA GLU A 36 48.84 7.12 -13.25
C GLU A 36 48.73 5.67 -12.76
N CYS A 37 47.57 5.28 -12.24
CA CYS A 37 47.33 3.93 -11.74
C CYS A 37 47.49 2.86 -12.82
N LEU A 38 46.88 3.06 -13.99
CA LEU A 38 46.93 2.10 -15.10
C LEU A 38 48.25 2.15 -15.88
N ALA A 39 49.12 3.13 -15.62
CA ALA A 39 50.47 3.15 -16.18
C ALA A 39 51.41 2.17 -15.45
N GLU A 40 51.01 1.68 -14.28
CA GLU A 40 51.84 0.84 -13.42
C GLU A 40 51.47 -0.63 -13.55
N THR A 41 52.50 -1.47 -13.59
CA THR A 41 52.30 -2.91 -13.81
C THR A 41 51.64 -3.53 -12.58
N ASN A 42 50.56 -4.29 -12.79
CA ASN A 42 49.77 -4.92 -11.73
C ASN A 42 48.97 -3.96 -10.84
N CYS A 43 48.68 -2.74 -11.30
CA CYS A 43 47.75 -1.83 -10.65
C CYS A 43 46.42 -1.76 -11.42
N GLY A 44 45.31 -1.65 -10.69
CA GLY A 44 44.00 -1.40 -11.27
C GLY A 44 43.24 -0.32 -10.51
N PHE A 45 42.35 0.38 -11.21
CA PHE A 45 41.64 1.53 -10.67
C PHE A 45 40.18 1.18 -10.36
N CYS A 46 39.77 1.43 -9.13
CA CYS A 46 38.38 1.37 -8.68
C CYS A 46 37.77 2.77 -8.67
N SER A 47 36.53 2.91 -9.16
CA SER A 47 35.84 4.21 -9.19
C SER A 47 35.56 4.81 -7.80
N VAL A 48 35.83 4.07 -6.72
CA VAL A 48 35.71 4.47 -5.30
C VAL A 48 36.87 3.83 -4.52
N PRO A 49 37.22 4.32 -3.31
CA PRO A 49 38.18 3.65 -2.42
C PRO A 49 37.90 2.15 -2.29
N VAL A 50 38.95 1.31 -2.38
CA VAL A 50 38.80 -0.15 -2.21
C VAL A 50 38.67 -0.53 -0.73
N VAL A 51 38.13 -1.72 -0.44
CA VAL A 51 38.09 -2.27 0.92
C VAL A 51 38.90 -3.55 0.97
N TYR A 52 39.96 -3.61 1.76
CA TYR A 52 40.77 -4.82 1.92
C TYR A 52 40.03 -5.88 2.73
N HIS A 53 40.44 -7.16 2.62
CA HIS A 53 39.81 -8.28 3.35
C HIS A 53 39.80 -8.13 4.88
N ASN A 54 40.69 -7.30 5.43
CA ASN A 54 40.71 -6.95 6.86
C ASN A 54 39.70 -5.84 7.23
N GLY A 55 38.88 -5.37 6.29
CA GLY A 55 37.89 -4.30 6.46
C GLY A 55 38.45 -2.88 6.34
N SER A 56 39.76 -2.69 6.16
CA SER A 56 40.36 -1.35 6.01
C SER A 56 40.08 -0.74 4.64
N GLU A 57 39.83 0.57 4.60
CA GLU A 57 39.69 1.33 3.36
C GLU A 57 41.07 1.65 2.75
N GLY A 58 41.20 1.51 1.43
CA GLY A 58 42.39 1.79 0.64
C GLY A 58 42.21 2.95 -0.34
N ALA A 59 43.23 3.24 -1.15
CA ALA A 59 43.13 4.20 -2.24
C ALA A 59 42.21 3.66 -3.38
N GLN A 60 41.90 4.51 -4.35
CA GLN A 60 41.20 4.08 -5.58
C GLN A 60 42.08 3.21 -6.47
N CYS A 61 43.39 3.43 -6.45
CA CYS A 61 44.36 2.59 -7.12
C CYS A 61 44.81 1.46 -6.18
N ALA A 62 44.67 0.22 -6.62
CA ALA A 62 45.01 -0.94 -5.82
C ALA A 62 45.69 -2.05 -6.63
N GLY A 63 46.67 -2.70 -6.01
CA GLY A 63 47.49 -3.74 -6.62
C GLY A 63 46.77 -5.07 -6.72
N PHE A 64 46.79 -5.67 -7.91
CA PHE A 64 46.24 -7.00 -8.16
C PHE A 64 47.33 -7.99 -8.57
N THR A 65 47.01 -9.28 -8.62
CA THR A 65 47.90 -10.30 -9.16
C THR A 65 47.15 -11.08 -10.23
N PRO A 66 47.58 -11.06 -11.50
CA PRO A 66 46.92 -11.80 -12.57
C PRO A 66 46.70 -13.27 -12.20
N GLY A 67 45.46 -13.75 -12.35
CA GLY A 67 45.09 -15.14 -12.04
C GLY A 67 44.89 -15.47 -10.55
N LYS A 68 44.96 -14.49 -9.64
CA LYS A 68 44.57 -14.64 -8.24
C LYS A 68 43.40 -13.74 -7.90
N GLU A 69 42.68 -14.11 -6.84
CA GLU A 69 41.65 -13.24 -6.27
C GLU A 69 42.29 -11.94 -5.75
N ASN A 70 41.63 -10.82 -5.99
CA ASN A 70 42.12 -9.52 -5.55
C ASN A 70 42.19 -9.46 -4.02
N PRO A 71 43.23 -8.84 -3.43
CA PRO A 71 43.32 -8.69 -1.97
C PRO A 71 42.34 -7.64 -1.40
N PHE A 72 41.45 -7.09 -2.25
CA PHE A 72 40.48 -6.06 -1.94
C PHE A 72 39.17 -6.27 -2.69
N LYS A 73 38.09 -5.66 -2.17
CA LYS A 73 36.78 -5.53 -2.80
C LYS A 73 36.62 -4.11 -3.35
N CYS A 74 36.37 -3.99 -4.65
CA CYS A 74 35.94 -2.75 -5.28
C CYS A 74 34.41 -2.75 -5.37
N VAL A 75 33.75 -1.88 -4.62
CA VAL A 75 32.27 -1.73 -4.69
C VAL A 75 31.81 -0.82 -5.84
N GLY A 76 32.75 -0.23 -6.58
CA GLY A 76 32.53 0.55 -7.78
C GLY A 76 32.85 -0.22 -9.07
N THR A 77 33.15 0.50 -10.14
CA THR A 77 33.69 -0.10 -11.37
C THR A 77 35.19 -0.25 -11.25
N TYR A 78 35.69 -1.47 -11.42
CA TYR A 78 37.13 -1.78 -11.44
C TYR A 78 37.60 -1.97 -12.88
N THR A 79 38.75 -1.39 -13.22
CA THR A 79 39.37 -1.51 -14.55
C THR A 79 40.88 -1.70 -14.40
N THR A 80 41.46 -2.50 -15.30
CA THR A 80 42.91 -2.70 -15.44
C THR A 80 43.44 -2.20 -16.79
N ASP A 81 42.55 -1.79 -17.70
CA ASP A 81 42.91 -1.66 -19.12
C ASP A 81 42.76 -0.23 -19.65
N LYS A 82 41.62 0.42 -19.35
CA LYS A 82 41.33 1.78 -19.80
C LYS A 82 40.63 2.55 -18.71
N CYS A 83 41.05 3.80 -18.54
CA CYS A 83 40.28 4.75 -17.74
C CYS A 83 38.96 5.01 -18.44
N PRO A 84 37.82 4.83 -17.77
CA PRO A 84 36.55 5.24 -18.33
C PRO A 84 36.61 6.74 -18.55
N GLU A 85 36.48 7.17 -19.81
CA GLU A 85 36.53 8.58 -20.20
C GLU A 85 35.46 9.36 -19.40
N ASP A 86 35.92 10.37 -18.66
CA ASP A 86 35.15 11.36 -17.90
C ASP A 86 33.89 10.87 -17.19
N VAL A 87 34.07 10.00 -16.17
CA VAL A 87 32.98 9.62 -15.24
C VAL A 87 32.64 10.72 -14.23
N HIS A 88 33.23 11.90 -14.34
CA HIS A 88 32.76 13.05 -13.58
C HIS A 88 31.43 13.51 -14.15
N LYS A 89 30.38 13.00 -13.53
CA LYS A 89 29.03 13.49 -13.67
C LYS A 89 28.92 14.82 -12.90
N TYR A 90 28.23 15.82 -13.44
CA TYR A 90 28.07 17.16 -12.86
C TYR A 90 26.61 17.48 -12.60
N ALA A 91 26.31 18.04 -11.43
CA ALA A 91 24.98 18.56 -11.10
C ALA A 91 25.04 20.07 -10.87
N CYS A 92 23.97 20.77 -11.22
CA CYS A 92 23.86 22.20 -10.97
C CYS A 92 23.63 22.44 -9.48
N ASP A 93 24.57 23.10 -8.82
CA ASP A 93 24.35 23.68 -7.49
C ASP A 93 23.36 24.83 -7.66
N GLN A 94 22.10 24.61 -7.26
CA GLN A 94 21.04 25.61 -7.43
C GLN A 94 21.28 26.89 -6.62
N LYS A 95 22.12 26.85 -5.58
CA LYS A 95 22.43 28.03 -4.76
C LYS A 95 23.42 28.95 -5.46
N ASN A 96 24.44 28.37 -6.08
CA ASN A 96 25.55 29.12 -6.67
C ASN A 96 25.50 29.17 -8.20
N MET A 97 24.57 28.44 -8.83
CA MET A 97 24.42 28.28 -10.28
C MET A 97 25.72 27.84 -10.96
N THR A 98 26.44 26.92 -10.34
CA THR A 98 27.68 26.33 -10.87
C THR A 98 27.57 24.82 -10.94
N CYS A 99 28.25 24.22 -11.91
CA CYS A 99 28.31 22.77 -12.06
C CYS A 99 29.36 22.19 -11.12
N VAL A 100 28.91 21.38 -10.16
CA VAL A 100 29.76 20.67 -9.21
C VAL A 100 29.77 19.18 -9.51
N ILE A 101 30.88 18.50 -9.23
CA ILE A 101 31.00 17.05 -9.43
C ILE A 101 29.98 16.36 -8.54
N SER A 102 29.19 15.49 -9.15
CA SER A 102 28.10 14.75 -8.53
C SER A 102 28.18 13.29 -8.93
N LYS A 103 27.87 12.39 -8.01
CA LYS A 103 27.80 10.95 -8.27
C LYS A 103 26.77 10.58 -9.36
N TYR A 104 25.78 11.44 -9.60
CA TYR A 104 24.64 11.17 -10.51
C TYR A 104 24.33 12.29 -11.50
N GLY A 105 25.24 13.24 -11.67
CA GLY A 105 25.09 14.32 -12.65
C GLY A 105 25.14 13.91 -14.13
N VAL A 106 25.11 14.92 -14.99
CA VAL A 106 25.25 14.80 -16.46
C VAL A 106 26.67 15.15 -16.89
N SER A 107 26.98 15.15 -18.19
CA SER A 107 28.26 15.68 -18.65
C SER A 107 28.43 17.14 -18.18
N LYS A 108 29.67 17.60 -18.04
CA LYS A 108 29.95 19.00 -17.66
C LYS A 108 29.26 20.00 -18.59
N GLU A 109 29.19 19.65 -19.87
CA GLU A 109 28.63 20.46 -20.94
C GLU A 109 27.10 20.50 -20.89
N ASP A 110 26.45 19.38 -20.58
CA ASP A 110 24.99 19.33 -20.38
C ASP A 110 24.57 20.00 -19.06
N CYS A 111 25.41 19.91 -18.04
CA CYS A 111 25.20 20.64 -16.80
C CYS A 111 25.30 22.15 -17.07
N ALA A 112 26.29 22.61 -17.83
CA ALA A 112 26.43 24.03 -18.18
C ALA A 112 25.23 24.56 -18.97
N LYS A 113 24.62 23.75 -19.85
CA LYS A 113 23.40 24.11 -20.59
C LYS A 113 22.15 24.21 -19.71
N SER A 114 22.05 23.37 -18.69
CA SER A 114 20.89 23.32 -17.79
C SER A 114 21.01 24.24 -16.57
N CYS A 115 22.22 24.65 -16.22
CA CYS A 115 22.54 25.53 -15.09
C CYS A 115 22.56 27.02 -15.48
N ILE A 116 21.72 27.42 -16.44
CA ILE A 116 21.54 28.80 -16.88
C ILE A 116 20.25 29.33 -16.28
N LYS A 117 20.28 30.50 -15.63
CA LYS A 117 19.09 31.17 -15.11
C LYS A 117 18.05 31.30 -16.24
N PRO A 118 16.80 30.84 -16.09
CA PRO A 118 15.75 31.24 -17.00
C PRO A 118 15.65 32.76 -16.94
N HIS A 119 15.86 33.41 -18.09
CA HIS A 119 15.56 34.82 -18.24
C HIS A 119 14.08 34.99 -17.85
N PRO A 120 13.70 35.91 -16.94
CA PRO A 120 12.31 36.27 -16.75
C PRO A 120 11.83 36.91 -18.05
N GLY A 121 11.26 36.09 -18.93
CA GLY A 121 10.56 36.56 -20.11
C GLY A 121 9.32 37.33 -19.66
N PRO A 122 8.89 38.34 -20.44
CA PRO A 122 7.66 39.06 -20.16
C PRO A 122 6.48 38.08 -20.09
N PRO A 123 5.45 38.36 -19.27
CA PRO A 123 4.28 37.50 -19.12
C PRO A 123 3.67 37.24 -20.49
N SER A 124 3.90 36.04 -21.01
CA SER A 124 3.37 35.62 -22.28
C SER A 124 1.87 35.42 -22.12
N LYS A 125 1.09 36.30 -22.75
CA LYS A 125 -0.38 36.19 -22.90
C LYS A 125 -0.75 35.05 -23.85
N THR A 126 -0.14 33.87 -23.71
CA THR A 126 -0.51 32.73 -24.53
C THR A 126 -1.79 32.14 -23.96
N LYS A 127 -2.86 32.24 -24.74
CA LYS A 127 -4.16 31.62 -24.45
C LYS A 127 -3.98 30.11 -24.35
N LEU A 128 -4.58 29.50 -23.33
CA LEU A 128 -4.59 28.04 -23.14
C LEU A 128 -6.00 27.52 -23.37
N TYR A 129 -6.11 26.28 -23.86
CA TYR A 129 -7.36 25.67 -24.29
C TYR A 129 -7.53 24.29 -23.66
N LYS A 130 -8.78 23.92 -23.38
CA LYS A 130 -9.18 22.60 -22.87
C LYS A 130 -10.41 22.10 -23.62
N CYS A 131 -10.55 20.78 -23.76
CA CYS A 131 -11.76 20.18 -24.33
C CYS A 131 -12.99 20.44 -23.47
N ALA A 132 -14.01 21.05 -24.07
CA ALA A 132 -15.36 21.06 -23.55
C ALA A 132 -16.06 19.72 -23.80
N SER A 133 -17.22 19.51 -23.18
CA SER A 133 -18.04 18.29 -23.30
C SER A 133 -18.60 18.04 -24.70
N ASN A 134 -18.56 19.04 -25.58
CA ASN A 134 -19.00 18.98 -26.98
C ASN A 134 -17.82 18.81 -27.97
N ASP A 135 -16.66 18.34 -27.49
CA ASP A 135 -15.45 18.11 -28.30
C ASP A 135 -14.86 19.38 -28.96
N THR A 136 -15.20 20.56 -28.45
CA THR A 136 -14.58 21.82 -28.90
C THR A 136 -13.53 22.31 -27.91
N CYS A 137 -12.47 22.94 -28.42
CA CYS A 137 -11.44 23.56 -27.61
C CYS A 137 -11.91 24.93 -27.11
N VAL A 138 -12.12 25.04 -25.80
CA VAL A 138 -12.50 26.30 -25.15
C VAL A 138 -11.31 26.92 -24.44
N GLU A 139 -11.14 28.23 -24.54
CA GLU A 139 -10.11 28.98 -23.84
C GLU A 139 -10.34 28.90 -22.33
N VAL A 140 -9.30 28.59 -21.56
CA VAL A 140 -9.35 28.43 -20.10
C VAL A 140 -8.26 29.24 -19.40
N PRO A 141 -8.45 29.63 -18.12
CA PRO A 141 -7.45 30.38 -17.37
C PRO A 141 -6.12 29.62 -17.22
N THR A 142 -5.03 30.38 -17.12
CA THR A 142 -3.69 29.84 -16.85
C THR A 142 -3.67 29.05 -15.55
N GLY A 143 -3.09 27.84 -15.58
CA GLY A 143 -3.05 26.91 -14.44
C GLY A 143 -4.20 25.89 -14.41
N THR A 144 -5.15 25.96 -15.35
CA THR A 144 -6.20 24.94 -15.49
C THR A 144 -5.57 23.59 -15.89
N SER A 145 -5.75 22.54 -15.06
CA SER A 145 -5.20 21.21 -15.36
C SER A 145 -5.77 20.64 -16.66
N GLY A 146 -4.88 20.12 -17.51
CA GLY A 146 -5.18 19.63 -18.86
C GLY A 146 -5.35 20.72 -19.92
N ALA A 147 -5.07 21.98 -19.60
CA ALA A 147 -5.03 23.05 -20.60
C ALA A 147 -3.72 22.99 -21.40
N ALA A 148 -3.81 23.16 -22.71
CA ALA A 148 -2.67 23.13 -23.61
C ALA A 148 -2.76 24.25 -24.65
N SER A 149 -1.78 24.34 -25.55
CA SER A 149 -1.91 25.23 -26.71
C SER A 149 -3.11 24.80 -27.57
N LEU A 150 -3.64 25.72 -28.39
CA LEU A 150 -4.77 25.43 -29.27
C LEU A 150 -4.51 24.22 -30.17
N ASP A 151 -3.28 24.08 -30.70
CA ASP A 151 -2.89 22.96 -31.56
C ASP A 151 -2.85 21.62 -30.81
N VAL A 152 -2.39 21.63 -29.56
CA VAL A 152 -2.40 20.43 -28.71
C VAL A 152 -3.83 20.08 -28.32
N CYS A 153 -4.67 21.07 -28.05
CA CYS A 153 -6.08 20.84 -27.80
C CYS A 153 -6.78 20.27 -29.04
N HIS A 154 -6.63 20.86 -30.23
CA HIS A 154 -7.25 20.32 -31.46
C HIS A 154 -6.73 18.93 -31.86
N SER A 155 -5.48 18.59 -31.53
CA SER A 155 -4.96 17.24 -31.78
C SER A 155 -5.44 16.20 -30.76
N THR A 156 -6.09 16.60 -29.67
CA THR A 156 -6.60 15.70 -28.62
C THR A 156 -8.13 15.76 -28.44
N CYS A 157 -8.79 16.83 -28.89
CA CYS A 157 -10.24 17.04 -28.82
C CYS A 157 -10.96 16.51 -30.06
N GLY A 158 -12.09 15.82 -29.88
CA GLY A 158 -12.87 15.27 -31.00
C GLY A 158 -12.21 14.09 -31.73
N VAL A 159 -11.04 13.64 -31.29
CA VAL A 159 -10.46 12.40 -31.79
C VAL A 159 -11.19 11.24 -31.11
N LYS A 160 -11.95 10.47 -31.90
CA LYS A 160 -12.58 9.23 -31.46
C LYS A 160 -11.57 8.39 -30.67
N LYS A 161 -11.91 8.08 -29.43
CA LYS A 161 -11.10 7.21 -28.57
C LYS A 161 -11.62 5.80 -28.72
N TYR A 162 -10.70 4.86 -28.60
CA TYR A 162 -10.99 3.45 -28.76
C TYR A 162 -10.41 2.70 -27.58
N MET A 163 -11.18 1.73 -27.10
CA MET A 163 -10.77 0.80 -26.07
C MET A 163 -10.78 -0.59 -26.66
N CYS A 164 -9.80 -1.41 -26.29
CA CYS A 164 -9.74 -2.77 -26.77
C CYS A 164 -10.91 -3.58 -26.19
N ASN A 165 -11.77 -4.08 -27.05
CA ASN A 165 -12.74 -5.10 -26.71
C ASN A 165 -11.97 -6.41 -26.57
N SER A 166 -11.86 -6.86 -25.32
CA SER A 166 -11.11 -8.07 -24.97
C SER A 166 -11.73 -9.36 -25.51
N THR A 167 -13.01 -9.34 -25.89
CA THR A 167 -13.72 -10.51 -26.44
C THR A 167 -13.48 -10.65 -27.94
N THR A 168 -13.54 -9.54 -28.69
CA THR A 168 -13.37 -9.55 -30.15
C THR A 168 -11.93 -9.29 -30.58
N ALA A 169 -11.07 -8.82 -29.66
CA ALA A 169 -9.77 -8.26 -29.95
C ALA A 169 -9.83 -7.13 -31.00
N THR A 170 -10.91 -6.33 -30.97
CA THR A 170 -11.09 -5.15 -31.81
C THR A 170 -11.14 -3.89 -30.97
N CYS A 171 -10.70 -2.78 -31.56
CA CYS A 171 -10.82 -1.47 -30.94
C CYS A 171 -12.18 -0.87 -31.23
N ASP A 172 -13.01 -0.89 -30.20
CA ASP A 172 -14.36 -0.34 -30.24
C ASP A 172 -14.32 1.11 -29.75
N GLU A 173 -15.13 1.97 -30.38
CA GLU A 173 -15.21 3.38 -30.02
C GLU A 173 -15.73 3.52 -28.58
N SER A 174 -15.06 4.33 -27.78
CA SER A 174 -15.35 4.51 -26.37
C SER A 174 -15.11 5.96 -25.97
N LYS A 175 -15.84 6.42 -24.95
CA LYS A 175 -15.61 7.73 -24.33
C LYS A 175 -14.19 7.85 -23.72
N TYR A 176 -13.58 6.72 -23.41
CA TYR A 176 -12.24 6.60 -22.85
C TYR A 176 -11.37 5.70 -23.73
N GLY A 177 -10.07 5.94 -23.76
CA GLY A 177 -9.14 5.08 -24.49
C GLY A 177 -8.11 5.85 -25.32
N LEU A 178 -7.54 5.16 -26.29
CA LEU A 178 -6.45 5.64 -27.12
C LEU A 178 -6.94 5.97 -28.53
N PRO A 179 -6.21 6.82 -29.29
CA PRO A 179 -6.46 6.97 -30.72
C PRO A 179 -6.48 5.60 -31.40
N LYS A 180 -7.35 5.40 -32.41
CA LYS A 180 -7.58 4.09 -33.03
C LYS A 180 -6.28 3.36 -33.37
N LYS A 181 -5.33 4.04 -34.02
CA LYS A 181 -4.03 3.49 -34.40
C LYS A 181 -3.23 2.91 -33.21
N ASN A 182 -3.30 3.57 -32.05
CA ASN A 182 -2.61 3.13 -30.84
C ASN A 182 -3.39 2.01 -30.16
N CYS A 183 -4.73 2.11 -30.15
CA CYS A 183 -5.57 1.01 -29.68
C CYS A 183 -5.31 -0.24 -30.54
N ASP A 184 -5.39 -0.16 -31.87
CA ASP A 184 -5.17 -1.30 -32.79
C ASP A 184 -3.77 -1.91 -32.63
N ALA A 185 -2.77 -1.10 -32.29
CA ALA A 185 -1.42 -1.58 -32.02
C ALA A 185 -1.31 -2.40 -30.71
N ILE A 186 -2.19 -2.14 -29.74
CA ILE A 186 -2.20 -2.76 -28.39
C ILE A 186 -3.26 -3.85 -28.30
N CYS A 187 -4.39 -3.69 -28.99
CA CYS A 187 -5.53 -4.58 -29.05
C CYS A 187 -5.25 -5.73 -30.02
N LYS A 188 -4.30 -6.57 -29.60
CA LYS A 188 -4.02 -7.83 -30.26
C LYS A 188 -4.82 -8.93 -29.57
N GLN A 189 -4.92 -10.08 -30.24
CA GLN A 189 -5.49 -11.29 -29.65
C GLN A 189 -4.88 -11.54 -28.27
N PRO A 190 -5.69 -11.96 -27.27
CA PRO A 190 -5.18 -12.32 -25.96
C PRO A 190 -4.00 -13.26 -26.09
N THR A 191 -2.91 -12.92 -25.43
CA THR A 191 -1.72 -13.76 -25.43
C THR A 191 -1.83 -14.80 -24.32
N PRO A 192 -1.22 -15.98 -24.49
CA PRO A 192 -1.04 -16.91 -23.36
C PRO A 192 -0.43 -16.18 -22.16
N ILE A 193 -0.79 -16.60 -20.95
CA ILE A 193 -0.16 -16.04 -19.75
C ILE A 193 1.36 -16.25 -19.79
N PRO A 194 2.16 -15.29 -19.32
CA PRO A 194 3.61 -15.47 -19.21
C PRO A 194 3.96 -16.74 -18.43
N PRO A 195 4.95 -17.54 -18.85
CA PRO A 195 5.34 -18.77 -18.16
C PRO A 195 5.70 -18.56 -16.68
N GLU A 196 6.20 -17.37 -16.33
CA GLU A 196 6.48 -17.00 -14.93
C GLU A 196 5.23 -16.87 -14.06
N LEU A 197 4.03 -16.83 -14.63
CA LEU A 197 2.77 -16.84 -13.90
C LEU A 197 2.25 -18.26 -13.66
N GLU A 198 2.68 -19.25 -14.43
CA GLU A 198 2.19 -20.63 -14.31
C GLU A 198 2.61 -21.30 -12.99
N GLY A 199 1.69 -22.05 -12.39
CA GLY A 199 1.90 -22.81 -11.16
C GLY A 199 0.77 -22.64 -10.14
N THR A 200 0.96 -23.30 -8.99
CA THR A 200 0.08 -23.17 -7.84
C THR A 200 0.56 -22.06 -6.93
N TRP A 201 -0.29 -21.06 -6.76
CA TRP A 201 -0.11 -19.93 -5.87
C TRP A 201 -0.98 -20.09 -4.64
N ARG A 202 -0.46 -19.67 -3.48
CA ARG A 202 -1.19 -19.64 -2.21
C ARG A 202 -1.07 -18.25 -1.61
N GLY A 203 -2.15 -17.72 -1.06
CA GLY A 203 -2.19 -16.31 -0.71
C GLY A 203 -3.32 -15.92 0.21
N LEU A 204 -3.44 -14.62 0.43
CA LEU A 204 -4.45 -14.00 1.26
C LEU A 204 -5.09 -12.84 0.48
N GLN A 205 -6.36 -12.57 0.74
CA GLN A 205 -6.98 -11.29 0.39
C GLN A 205 -6.39 -10.20 1.29
N ILE A 206 -6.20 -8.99 0.77
CA ILE A 206 -5.66 -7.83 1.49
C ILE A 206 -6.46 -6.55 1.25
N SER A 207 -7.60 -6.63 0.56
CA SER A 207 -8.51 -5.50 0.34
C SER A 207 -9.52 -5.32 1.49
N GLN A 208 -10.26 -4.21 1.45
CA GLN A 208 -11.38 -3.94 2.36
C GLN A 208 -12.42 -5.06 2.27
N GLY A 209 -12.99 -5.44 3.43
CA GLY A 209 -13.90 -6.60 3.49
C GLY A 209 -13.17 -7.95 3.51
N TYR A 210 -11.91 -7.94 3.93
CA TYR A 210 -11.04 -9.10 4.10
C TYR A 210 -11.77 -10.39 4.50
N THR A 211 -11.67 -11.41 3.65
CA THR A 211 -12.11 -12.76 3.98
C THR A 211 -10.97 -13.53 4.63
N ALA A 212 -11.18 -13.95 5.88
CA ALA A 212 -10.18 -14.72 6.61
C ALA A 212 -9.92 -16.10 6.00
N GLY A 213 -8.65 -16.38 5.72
CA GLY A 213 -8.15 -17.71 5.35
C GLY A 213 -7.34 -17.73 4.06
N GLU A 214 -6.83 -18.92 3.72
CA GLU A 214 -5.94 -19.12 2.57
C GLU A 214 -6.74 -19.23 1.26
N PHE A 215 -6.30 -18.45 0.27
CA PHE A 215 -6.73 -18.56 -1.11
C PHE A 215 -5.72 -19.36 -1.93
N LYS A 216 -6.20 -20.16 -2.88
CA LYS A 216 -5.35 -20.90 -3.81
C LYS A 216 -5.69 -20.47 -5.24
N LEU A 217 -4.67 -20.08 -6.00
CA LEU A 217 -4.80 -19.75 -7.43
C LEU A 217 -3.88 -20.68 -8.24
N GLU A 218 -4.45 -21.47 -9.13
CA GLU A 218 -3.70 -22.30 -10.07
C GLU A 218 -3.78 -21.69 -11.45
N LEU A 219 -2.62 -21.49 -12.09
CA LEU A 219 -2.51 -20.96 -13.45
C LEU A 219 -1.76 -22.00 -14.29
N ASP A 220 -2.39 -22.55 -15.32
CA ASP A 220 -1.82 -23.62 -16.16
C ASP A 220 -2.25 -23.47 -17.63
N ALA A 221 -1.30 -23.16 -18.52
CA ALA A 221 -1.48 -23.16 -19.97
C ALA A 221 -2.78 -22.45 -20.45
N GLY A 222 -3.05 -21.27 -19.90
CA GLY A 222 -4.25 -20.48 -20.23
C GLY A 222 -5.53 -20.94 -19.55
N LYS A 223 -5.45 -21.76 -18.50
CA LYS A 223 -6.54 -22.07 -17.58
C LYS A 223 -6.23 -21.55 -16.19
N TYR A 224 -7.29 -21.26 -15.43
CA TYR A 224 -7.15 -20.97 -14.01
C TYR A 224 -8.12 -21.78 -13.16
N THR A 225 -7.74 -22.00 -11.90
CA THR A 225 -8.63 -22.42 -10.82
C THR A 225 -8.37 -21.54 -9.61
N PHE A 226 -9.38 -20.83 -9.14
CA PHE A 226 -9.33 -20.01 -7.94
C PHE A 226 -10.17 -20.67 -6.85
N THR A 227 -9.58 -20.94 -5.68
CA THR A 227 -10.24 -21.58 -4.55
C THR A 227 -10.22 -20.65 -3.35
N THR A 228 -11.40 -20.40 -2.78
CA THR A 228 -11.59 -19.57 -1.60
C THR A 228 -11.29 -20.33 -0.31
N PRO A 229 -11.14 -19.65 0.84
CA PRO A 229 -10.96 -20.29 2.14
C PRO A 229 -12.08 -21.27 2.52
N ALA A 230 -13.30 -21.05 2.01
CA ALA A 230 -14.44 -21.94 2.22
C ALA A 230 -14.37 -23.24 1.37
N GLY A 231 -13.30 -23.42 0.59
CA GLY A 231 -13.14 -24.55 -0.33
C GLY A 231 -13.99 -24.46 -1.60
N LYS A 232 -14.64 -23.32 -1.85
CA LYS A 232 -15.36 -23.09 -3.11
C LYS A 232 -14.34 -22.77 -4.20
N SER A 233 -14.43 -23.46 -5.34
CA SER A 233 -13.55 -23.24 -6.48
C SER A 233 -14.32 -22.70 -7.68
N GLU A 234 -13.71 -21.76 -8.39
CA GLU A 234 -14.10 -21.31 -9.74
C GLU A 234 -12.97 -21.65 -10.71
N SER A 235 -13.30 -22.12 -11.90
CA SER A 235 -12.33 -22.42 -12.95
C SER A 235 -12.77 -21.80 -14.27
N GLY A 236 -11.79 -21.50 -15.11
CA GLY A 236 -12.04 -20.91 -16.42
C GLY A 236 -10.77 -20.81 -17.25
N THR A 237 -10.80 -19.93 -18.26
CA THR A 237 -9.63 -19.62 -19.07
C THR A 237 -8.95 -18.35 -18.58
N THR A 238 -7.64 -18.27 -18.72
CA THR A 238 -6.85 -17.08 -18.41
C THR A 238 -5.92 -16.72 -19.56
N SER A 239 -5.69 -15.44 -19.73
CA SER A 239 -4.82 -14.88 -20.78
C SER A 239 -4.26 -13.55 -20.32
N THR A 240 -3.36 -12.96 -21.09
CA THR A 240 -2.93 -11.58 -20.90
C THR A 240 -3.35 -10.68 -22.06
N LEU A 241 -3.66 -9.42 -21.75
CA LEU A 241 -3.94 -8.39 -22.75
C LEU A 241 -3.44 -7.04 -22.24
N GLY A 242 -2.49 -6.43 -22.94
CA GLY A 242 -1.96 -5.12 -22.54
C GLY A 242 -1.19 -5.12 -21.21
N GLY A 243 -0.77 -6.30 -20.71
CA GLY A 243 -0.13 -6.46 -19.41
C GLY A 243 -1.11 -6.81 -18.28
N ASP A 244 -2.41 -6.76 -18.53
CA ASP A 244 -3.42 -7.19 -17.57
C ASP A 244 -3.64 -8.70 -17.67
N LEU A 245 -3.92 -9.35 -16.54
CA LEU A 245 -4.43 -10.71 -16.51
C LEU A 245 -5.94 -10.69 -16.75
N ILE A 246 -6.42 -11.57 -17.62
CA ILE A 246 -7.85 -11.77 -17.87
C ILE A 246 -8.22 -13.14 -17.32
N PHE A 247 -9.32 -13.19 -16.56
CA PHE A 247 -9.98 -14.42 -16.12
C PHE A 247 -11.35 -14.49 -16.78
N THR A 248 -11.65 -15.59 -17.45
CA THR A 248 -12.98 -15.84 -18.05
C THR A 248 -13.55 -17.12 -17.46
N GLY A 249 -14.51 -16.96 -16.54
CA GLY A 249 -15.17 -18.05 -15.84
C GLY A 249 -16.66 -18.12 -16.18
N SER A 250 -17.41 -18.95 -15.44
CA SER A 250 -18.87 -19.04 -15.56
C SER A 250 -19.59 -17.75 -15.18
N ASN A 251 -18.95 -16.94 -14.33
CA ASN A 251 -19.50 -15.69 -13.82
C ASN A 251 -19.26 -14.50 -14.76
N GLY A 252 -18.46 -14.67 -15.82
CA GLY A 252 -18.12 -13.61 -16.78
C GLY A 252 -16.62 -13.38 -16.88
N VAL A 253 -16.25 -12.18 -17.33
CA VAL A 253 -14.85 -11.77 -17.54
C VAL A 253 -14.42 -10.83 -16.41
N GLN A 254 -13.32 -11.16 -15.74
CA GLN A 254 -12.64 -10.28 -14.80
C GLN A 254 -11.27 -9.91 -15.35
N LYS A 255 -10.83 -8.68 -15.05
CA LYS A 255 -9.51 -8.18 -15.44
C LYS A 255 -8.74 -7.78 -14.20
N ALA A 256 -7.45 -8.06 -14.19
CA ALA A 256 -6.60 -7.81 -13.05
C ALA A 256 -5.26 -7.22 -13.47
N ILE A 257 -4.76 -6.26 -12.70
CA ILE A 257 -3.36 -5.87 -12.76
C ILE A 257 -2.57 -6.76 -11.80
N TYR A 258 -1.33 -7.08 -12.15
CA TYR A 258 -0.46 -7.89 -11.29
C TYR A 258 0.97 -7.35 -11.26
N ASN A 259 1.66 -7.63 -10.15
CA ASN A 259 3.06 -7.27 -9.97
C ASN A 259 3.78 -8.46 -9.37
N LEU A 260 4.79 -8.95 -10.09
CA LEU A 260 5.63 -10.05 -9.64
C LEU A 260 6.86 -9.51 -8.94
N GLN A 261 7.14 -10.05 -7.76
CA GLN A 261 8.41 -9.90 -7.07
C GLN A 261 9.09 -11.26 -7.03
N LYS A 262 10.32 -11.33 -7.51
CA LYS A 262 11.11 -12.57 -7.47
C LYS A 262 12.07 -12.45 -6.30
N SER A 263 11.85 -13.20 -5.23
CA SER A 263 12.84 -13.39 -4.17
C SER A 263 13.88 -14.41 -4.66
N GLU A 264 14.75 -14.95 -3.81
CA GLU A 264 15.65 -16.04 -4.23
C GLU A 264 14.90 -17.36 -4.45
N GLU A 265 13.83 -17.53 -3.69
CA GLU A 265 13.20 -18.79 -3.30
C GLU A 265 11.77 -18.87 -3.84
N THR A 266 11.05 -17.76 -3.70
CA THR A 266 9.68 -17.57 -4.16
C THR A 266 9.57 -16.60 -5.32
N VAL A 267 8.41 -16.68 -5.94
CA VAL A 267 7.81 -15.58 -6.67
C VAL A 267 6.58 -15.17 -5.88
N ASP A 268 6.49 -13.89 -5.60
CA ASP A 268 5.38 -13.27 -4.91
C ASP A 268 4.60 -12.46 -5.94
N MET A 269 3.28 -12.47 -5.86
CA MET A 269 2.39 -11.80 -6.79
C MET A 269 1.38 -10.99 -6.00
N THR A 270 1.40 -9.67 -6.17
CA THR A 270 0.26 -8.84 -5.82
C THR A 270 -0.69 -8.84 -7.00
N LEU A 271 -1.97 -9.17 -6.76
CA LEU A 271 -3.01 -9.29 -7.78
C LEU A 271 -4.20 -8.42 -7.39
N ALA A 272 -4.52 -7.42 -8.19
CA ALA A 272 -5.66 -6.52 -7.99
C ALA A 272 -6.71 -6.79 -9.06
N VAL A 273 -7.88 -7.29 -8.65
CA VAL A 273 -8.93 -7.82 -9.53
C VAL A 273 -10.11 -6.86 -9.56
N GLY A 274 -10.53 -6.48 -10.77
CA GLY A 274 -11.72 -5.66 -10.99
C GLY A 274 -13.00 -6.50 -10.93
N ALA A 275 -14.14 -5.84 -10.70
CA ALA A 275 -15.45 -6.49 -10.74
C ALA A 275 -15.71 -7.19 -12.09
N VAL A 276 -16.60 -8.19 -12.09
CA VAL A 276 -17.02 -8.88 -13.30
C VAL A 276 -17.55 -7.88 -14.34
N GLY A 277 -17.04 -7.94 -15.56
CA GLY A 277 -17.40 -7.03 -16.66
C GLY A 277 -16.75 -5.66 -16.60
N ALA A 278 -16.05 -5.31 -15.51
CA ALA A 278 -15.36 -4.04 -15.36
C ALA A 278 -13.97 -4.05 -16.02
N ILE A 279 -13.36 -2.87 -16.10
CA ILE A 279 -11.93 -2.74 -16.43
C ILE A 279 -11.08 -3.16 -15.23
N ALA A 280 -9.81 -3.51 -15.47
CA ALA A 280 -8.87 -3.74 -14.38
C ALA A 280 -8.73 -2.46 -13.53
N PRO A 281 -8.45 -2.58 -12.22
CA PRO A 281 -8.15 -1.42 -11.38
C PRO A 281 -7.01 -0.59 -11.97
N ALA A 282 -7.11 0.73 -11.89
CA ALA A 282 -6.09 1.62 -12.47
C ALA A 282 -4.73 1.50 -11.74
N ASP A 283 -4.78 1.21 -10.45
CA ASP A 283 -3.66 0.93 -9.58
C ASP A 283 -4.10 0.11 -8.36
N TYR A 284 -3.14 -0.39 -7.57
CA TYR A 284 -3.42 -1.15 -6.35
C TYR A 284 -4.19 -0.34 -5.31
N ALA A 285 -3.96 0.98 -5.21
CA ALA A 285 -4.68 1.80 -4.25
C ALA A 285 -6.19 1.86 -4.55
N SER A 286 -6.57 1.89 -5.83
CA SER A 286 -7.96 1.79 -6.27
C SER A 286 -8.56 0.39 -6.05
N ALA A 287 -7.72 -0.65 -6.07
CA ALA A 287 -8.12 -2.03 -5.89
C ALA A 287 -8.44 -2.40 -4.44
N MET A 288 -7.92 -1.63 -3.47
CA MET A 288 -8.21 -1.82 -2.04
C MET A 288 -9.70 -1.74 -1.70
N ALA A 289 -10.51 -1.07 -2.52
CA ALA A 289 -11.97 -1.02 -2.37
C ALA A 289 -12.69 -2.20 -3.05
N THR A 290 -11.97 -3.04 -3.78
CA THR A 290 -12.48 -4.21 -4.51
C THR A 290 -11.77 -5.47 -3.99
N ASP A 291 -11.19 -6.29 -4.87
CA ASP A 291 -10.46 -7.49 -4.51
C ASP A 291 -8.96 -7.32 -4.79
N GLU A 292 -8.15 -7.30 -3.74
CA GLU A 292 -6.69 -7.36 -3.85
C GLU A 292 -6.16 -8.56 -3.07
N TYR A 293 -5.20 -9.26 -3.65
CA TYR A 293 -4.61 -10.48 -3.12
C TYR A 293 -3.09 -10.41 -3.14
N VAL A 294 -2.48 -11.11 -2.20
CA VAL A 294 -1.04 -11.38 -2.19
C VAL A 294 -0.84 -12.88 -2.22
N PHE A 295 -0.18 -13.35 -3.27
CA PHE A 295 0.08 -14.74 -3.57
C PHE A 295 1.57 -15.04 -3.53
N PHE A 296 1.91 -16.27 -3.16
CA PHE A 296 3.27 -16.79 -3.11
C PHE A 296 3.31 -18.13 -3.85
N LYS A 297 4.39 -18.37 -4.60
CA LYS A 297 4.73 -19.70 -5.13
C LYS A 297 6.23 -19.96 -5.08
N CYS A 298 6.61 -21.24 -5.05
CA CYS A 298 8.00 -21.64 -5.21
C CYS A 298 8.49 -21.47 -6.64
N LYS A 299 9.76 -21.14 -6.81
CA LYS A 299 10.41 -21.22 -8.13
C LYS A 299 10.56 -22.67 -8.57
N THR A 300 10.37 -22.91 -9.87
CA THR A 300 10.48 -24.23 -10.50
C THR A 300 11.81 -24.91 -10.14
N GLY A 301 11.73 -26.18 -9.72
CA GLY A 301 12.90 -27.00 -9.39
C GLY A 301 13.56 -26.68 -8.04
N LYS A 302 13.12 -25.64 -7.35
CA LYS A 302 13.49 -25.38 -5.96
C LYS A 302 12.35 -25.79 -5.03
N LYS A 303 12.68 -26.59 -4.01
CA LYS A 303 11.88 -26.54 -2.79
C LYS A 303 12.12 -25.17 -2.19
N CYS A 304 11.06 -24.41 -1.90
CA CYS A 304 11.24 -23.17 -1.15
C CYS A 304 11.99 -23.48 0.16
N SER A 305 13.19 -22.94 0.28
CA SER A 305 14.06 -22.82 1.44
C SER A 305 14.41 -21.35 1.68
N PHE A 306 13.50 -20.61 2.27
CA PHE A 306 13.63 -19.19 2.61
C PHE A 306 14.82 -18.80 3.54
N SER A 307 16.08 -18.90 3.09
CA SER A 307 17.28 -18.62 3.92
C SER A 307 17.73 -17.14 3.91
N ALA A 308 18.50 -16.74 4.93
CA ALA A 308 18.74 -15.34 5.30
C ALA A 308 20.01 -14.66 4.73
N THR A 309 20.91 -15.37 4.04
CA THR A 309 22.32 -14.92 3.90
C THR A 309 22.71 -14.26 2.57
N LEU A 310 21.82 -14.11 1.58
CA LEU A 310 22.20 -13.68 0.22
C LEU A 310 21.71 -12.27 -0.19
N PHE A 311 21.23 -11.46 0.77
CA PHE A 311 20.38 -10.29 0.49
C PHE A 311 21.13 -8.95 0.32
N GLU A 312 22.37 -8.81 0.79
CA GLU A 312 23.11 -7.54 0.74
C GLU A 312 23.50 -7.09 -0.69
N ASP A 313 23.75 -8.03 -1.60
CA ASP A 313 24.20 -7.70 -2.96
C ASP A 313 23.04 -7.20 -3.87
N LYS A 314 21.77 -7.51 -3.54
CA LYS A 314 20.60 -7.14 -4.37
C LYS A 314 19.93 -5.83 -3.95
N PHE A 315 20.21 -5.37 -2.73
CA PHE A 315 19.69 -4.13 -2.17
C PHE A 315 20.16 -2.87 -2.94
N ASN A 316 21.37 -2.89 -3.51
CA ASN A 316 21.92 -1.75 -4.26
C ASN A 316 21.27 -1.56 -5.65
N PHE A 317 20.75 -2.62 -6.26
CA PHE A 317 20.04 -2.54 -7.55
C PHE A 317 18.65 -1.89 -7.40
N PHE A 318 17.95 -2.17 -6.29
CA PHE A 318 16.60 -1.66 -6.02
C PHE A 318 16.58 -0.16 -5.70
N LYS A 319 17.62 0.32 -5.00
CA LYS A 319 17.82 1.75 -4.68
C LYS A 319 17.92 2.61 -5.96
N ASP A 320 18.47 2.07 -7.04
CA ASP A 320 18.68 2.79 -8.30
C ASP A 320 17.38 2.91 -9.13
N MET A 321 16.53 1.89 -9.09
CA MET A 321 15.23 1.88 -9.80
C MET A 321 14.20 2.84 -9.18
N VAL A 322 14.18 2.96 -7.85
CA VAL A 322 13.23 3.81 -7.11
C VAL A 322 13.56 5.30 -7.25
N ASN A 323 14.85 5.66 -7.18
CA ASN A 323 15.31 7.03 -7.40
C ASN A 323 15.01 7.53 -8.82
N LYS A 324 14.96 6.63 -9.81
CA LYS A 324 14.64 6.96 -11.21
C LYS A 324 13.15 7.22 -11.46
N ARG A 325 12.25 6.76 -10.57
CA ARG A 325 10.79 6.92 -10.70
C ARG A 325 10.22 8.05 -9.83
N LEU A 326 10.78 8.28 -8.65
CA LEU A 326 10.35 9.36 -7.75
C LEU A 326 10.60 10.77 -8.30
N SER A 327 11.49 10.93 -9.29
CA SER A 327 11.72 12.21 -9.97
C SER A 327 10.66 12.56 -11.03
N SER A 328 9.60 11.76 -11.21
CA SER A 328 8.68 11.87 -12.36
C SER A 328 7.20 12.14 -12.05
N VAL A 329 6.81 12.33 -10.78
CA VAL A 329 5.39 12.53 -10.41
C VAL A 329 5.24 13.76 -9.50
N SER A 330 4.47 14.77 -9.95
CA SER A 330 4.08 15.95 -9.15
C SER A 330 2.68 15.77 -8.54
N GLU A 331 2.46 16.42 -7.39
CA GLU A 331 1.39 16.16 -6.41
C GLU A 331 -0.07 16.50 -6.82
N VAL A 332 -0.39 16.80 -8.09
CA VAL A 332 -1.66 17.47 -8.43
C VAL A 332 -2.83 16.53 -8.83
N ASP A 333 -2.62 15.24 -9.06
CA ASP A 333 -3.63 14.41 -9.78
C ASP A 333 -4.60 13.57 -8.93
N ILE A 334 -4.55 13.64 -7.60
CA ILE A 334 -5.37 12.77 -6.72
C ILE A 334 -6.81 13.29 -6.55
N SER A 335 -7.03 14.60 -6.70
CA SER A 335 -8.34 15.23 -6.46
C SER A 335 -9.35 15.03 -7.59
N SER A 336 -8.89 14.72 -8.80
CA SER A 336 -9.72 14.63 -10.02
C SER A 336 -10.41 13.26 -10.19
N LEU A 337 -9.86 12.22 -9.56
CA LEU A 337 -10.35 10.84 -9.61
C LEU A 337 -11.61 10.62 -8.77
N LYS A 338 -11.72 11.28 -7.60
CA LYS A 338 -12.90 11.13 -6.71
C LYS A 338 -14.21 11.67 -7.32
N ALA A 339 -14.13 12.65 -8.22
CA ALA A 339 -15.31 13.27 -8.82
C ALA A 339 -15.95 12.43 -9.95
N ARG A 340 -15.26 11.39 -10.45
CA ARG A 340 -15.71 10.62 -11.63
C ARG A 340 -16.42 9.32 -11.30
N MET A 341 -16.38 8.85 -10.05
CA MET A 341 -17.02 7.60 -9.62
C MET A 341 -18.53 7.71 -9.35
N LEU A 342 -19.11 8.92 -9.31
CA LEU A 342 -20.52 9.11 -8.90
C LEU A 342 -21.55 9.13 -10.05
N ILE A 343 -21.17 8.92 -11.32
CA ILE A 343 -22.06 9.26 -12.46
C ILE A 343 -22.55 8.07 -13.30
N ASN A 344 -22.03 6.84 -13.15
CA ASN A 344 -22.38 5.75 -14.08
C ASN A 344 -22.93 4.50 -13.39
N GLU A 345 -24.21 4.50 -13.03
CA GLU A 345 -25.01 3.27 -12.85
C GLU A 345 -26.52 3.58 -12.95
N ALA A 346 -27.12 3.35 -14.13
CA ALA A 346 -28.55 3.05 -14.31
C ALA A 346 -28.85 2.82 -15.80
N ALA A 347 -28.94 1.57 -16.23
CA ALA A 347 -29.77 1.20 -17.37
C ALA A 347 -30.24 -0.26 -17.23
N ASP A 348 -31.57 -0.40 -17.36
CA ASP A 348 -32.31 -1.62 -17.71
C ASP A 348 -32.87 -2.53 -16.60
N LEU A 349 -33.60 -1.93 -15.66
CA LEU A 349 -34.90 -2.47 -15.22
C LEU A 349 -35.95 -1.39 -15.51
N LYS A 350 -37.14 -1.76 -16.00
CA LYS A 350 -38.30 -0.84 -16.01
C LYS A 350 -38.71 -0.57 -14.56
N THR A 351 -38.00 0.31 -13.87
CA THR A 351 -38.53 1.02 -12.72
C THR A 351 -39.58 1.96 -13.27
N GLU A 352 -40.83 1.72 -12.88
CA GLU A 352 -41.89 2.71 -13.01
C GLU A 352 -41.38 4.00 -12.36
N VAL A 353 -41.03 4.99 -13.20
CA VAL A 353 -40.39 6.21 -12.74
C VAL A 353 -41.41 6.91 -11.86
N ASP A 354 -41.13 6.98 -10.56
CA ASP A 354 -41.95 7.71 -9.60
C ASP A 354 -42.00 9.18 -10.02
N HIS A 355 -43.13 9.57 -10.62
CA HIS A 355 -43.35 10.92 -11.12
C HIS A 355 -43.28 11.99 -10.01
N CYS A 356 -43.49 11.60 -8.75
CA CYS A 356 -43.38 12.47 -7.58
C CYS A 356 -41.91 12.75 -7.22
N GLY A 357 -40.99 11.85 -7.57
CA GLY A 357 -39.57 11.95 -7.20
C GLY A 357 -38.84 13.19 -7.76
N ALA A 358 -39.43 13.88 -8.74
CA ALA A 358 -38.91 15.13 -9.29
C ALA A 358 -39.11 16.35 -8.37
N LYS A 359 -39.96 16.26 -7.33
CA LYS A 359 -40.24 17.35 -6.40
C LYS A 359 -39.25 17.32 -5.23
N LEU A 360 -38.49 18.41 -5.08
CA LEU A 360 -37.37 18.49 -4.13
C LEU A 360 -37.78 19.10 -2.78
N ASP A 361 -38.99 19.64 -2.68
CA ASP A 361 -39.51 20.27 -1.48
C ASP A 361 -40.94 19.78 -1.18
N CYS A 362 -41.31 19.87 0.10
CA CYS A 362 -42.60 19.39 0.57
C CYS A 362 -43.77 20.14 -0.06
N GLU A 363 -43.69 21.47 -0.17
CA GLU A 363 -44.80 22.29 -0.65
C GLU A 363 -45.16 22.01 -2.10
N SER A 364 -44.17 21.70 -2.94
CA SER A 364 -44.39 21.31 -4.33
C SER A 364 -44.81 19.84 -4.46
N CYS A 365 -44.44 18.99 -3.51
CA CYS A 365 -44.81 17.58 -3.49
C CYS A 365 -46.29 17.36 -3.15
N VAL A 366 -46.77 17.92 -2.03
CA VAL A 366 -48.14 17.68 -1.54
C VAL A 366 -49.22 18.40 -2.37
N LYS A 367 -48.82 19.23 -3.34
CA LYS A 367 -49.73 19.86 -4.31
C LYS A 367 -50.00 18.99 -5.55
N GLU A 368 -49.19 17.96 -5.79
CA GLU A 368 -49.37 17.05 -6.90
C GLU A 368 -50.34 15.93 -6.53
N ASP A 369 -51.17 15.53 -7.48
CA ASP A 369 -52.11 14.42 -7.29
C ASP A 369 -51.33 13.11 -7.11
N LEU A 370 -51.78 12.27 -6.17
CA LEU A 370 -51.16 10.98 -5.84
C LEU A 370 -49.68 11.04 -5.37
N CYS A 371 -49.23 12.19 -4.86
CA CYS A 371 -47.90 12.36 -4.26
C CYS A 371 -47.98 12.63 -2.76
N GLY A 372 -47.02 12.07 -2.02
CA GLY A 372 -46.87 12.39 -0.59
C GLY A 372 -45.42 12.62 -0.20
N TRP A 373 -45.23 13.43 0.82
CA TRP A 373 -43.93 13.80 1.34
C TRP A 373 -43.61 13.01 2.61
N CYS A 374 -42.45 12.35 2.60
CA CYS A 374 -41.84 11.76 3.78
C CYS A 374 -40.77 12.71 4.33
N SER A 375 -40.77 12.95 5.64
CA SER A 375 -39.77 13.82 6.29
C SER A 375 -38.33 13.27 6.22
N THR A 376 -38.17 11.99 5.90
CA THR A 376 -36.90 11.30 5.61
C THR A 376 -36.95 10.67 4.21
N PRO A 377 -35.79 10.36 3.58
CA PRO A 377 -35.78 9.61 2.32
C PRO A 377 -36.60 8.32 2.45
N VAL A 378 -37.48 8.04 1.48
CA VAL A 378 -38.30 6.81 1.51
C VAL A 378 -37.43 5.57 1.28
N VAL A 379 -37.87 4.41 1.76
CA VAL A 379 -37.22 3.12 1.49
C VAL A 379 -38.15 2.26 0.66
N PHE A 380 -37.78 1.92 -0.56
CA PHE A 380 -38.56 1.04 -1.43
C PHE A 380 -38.50 -0.41 -0.94
N HIS A 381 -39.42 -1.26 -1.42
CA HIS A 381 -39.48 -2.67 -1.00
C HIS A 381 -38.23 -3.51 -1.35
N ASP A 382 -37.43 -3.06 -2.31
CA ASP A 382 -36.13 -3.67 -2.65
C ASP A 382 -35.00 -3.25 -1.69
N GLY A 383 -35.29 -2.38 -0.71
CA GLY A 383 -34.35 -1.85 0.27
C GLY A 383 -33.61 -0.59 -0.20
N SER A 384 -33.80 -0.16 -1.45
CA SER A 384 -33.18 1.07 -1.96
C SER A 384 -33.80 2.32 -1.33
N THR A 385 -32.99 3.38 -1.19
CA THR A 385 -33.46 4.67 -0.69
C THR A 385 -33.84 5.60 -1.84
N GLY A 386 -34.96 6.31 -1.69
CA GLY A 386 -35.54 7.21 -2.69
C GLY A 386 -35.60 8.67 -2.27
N PRO A 387 -36.10 9.55 -3.14
CA PRO A 387 -36.42 10.94 -2.79
C PRO A 387 -37.47 10.99 -1.66
N ARG A 388 -37.60 12.15 -1.02
CA ARG A 388 -38.60 12.37 0.05
C ARG A 388 -40.03 12.46 -0.47
N CYS A 389 -40.21 12.95 -1.70
CA CYS A 389 -41.49 12.94 -2.39
C CYS A 389 -41.64 11.62 -3.14
N ALA A 390 -42.70 10.88 -2.85
CA ALA A 390 -42.95 9.60 -3.48
C ALA A 390 -44.45 9.36 -3.73
N GLY A 391 -44.74 8.68 -4.83
CA GLY A 391 -46.09 8.44 -5.32
C GLY A 391 -46.80 7.26 -4.67
N PHE A 392 -48.11 7.39 -4.47
CA PHE A 392 -48.98 6.33 -3.96
C PHE A 392 -50.09 6.00 -4.97
N ASP A 393 -50.68 4.81 -4.87
CA ASP A 393 -51.75 4.43 -5.78
C ASP A 393 -53.10 5.08 -5.40
N LYS A 394 -54.10 5.01 -6.27
CA LYS A 394 -55.44 5.57 -6.00
C LYS A 394 -56.15 4.98 -4.78
N ASN A 395 -55.67 3.86 -4.24
CA ASN A 395 -56.19 3.22 -3.05
C ASN A 395 -55.43 3.63 -1.78
N GLY A 396 -54.41 4.49 -1.88
CA GLY A 396 -53.56 4.90 -0.77
C GLY A 396 -52.42 3.92 -0.45
N SER A 397 -52.20 2.89 -1.29
CA SER A 397 -51.10 1.96 -1.11
C SER A 397 -49.79 2.58 -1.61
N THR A 398 -48.74 2.45 -0.81
CA THR A 398 -47.38 2.88 -1.16
C THR A 398 -46.53 1.67 -1.55
N HIS A 399 -45.57 1.87 -2.47
CA HIS A 399 -44.53 0.87 -2.78
C HIS A 399 -43.22 1.14 -2.02
N PHE A 400 -43.32 1.95 -0.97
CA PHE A 400 -42.23 2.40 -0.13
C PHE A 400 -42.68 2.50 1.33
N THR A 401 -41.69 2.54 2.22
CA THR A 401 -41.85 2.78 3.65
C THR A 401 -41.29 4.17 3.97
N CYS A 402 -42.10 5.00 4.63
CA CYS A 402 -41.65 6.25 5.23
C CYS A 402 -41.30 6.01 6.71
N ASN A 403 -40.02 6.11 7.07
CA ASN A 403 -39.59 5.96 8.47
C ASN A 403 -39.75 7.26 9.29
N GLY A 404 -40.11 8.35 8.63
CA GLY A 404 -40.38 9.66 9.22
C GLY A 404 -41.89 9.92 9.37
N ILE A 405 -42.25 11.20 9.22
CA ILE A 405 -43.64 11.63 9.13
C ILE A 405 -44.00 11.67 7.65
N TYR A 406 -45.03 10.92 7.28
CA TYR A 406 -45.59 10.94 5.93
C TYR A 406 -46.83 11.84 5.90
N SER A 407 -46.94 12.68 4.87
CA SER A 407 -48.09 13.55 4.68
C SER A 407 -48.41 13.74 3.20
N THR A 408 -49.70 13.77 2.88
CA THR A 408 -50.22 13.95 1.52
C THR A 408 -50.92 15.29 1.32
N GLU A 409 -51.20 16.03 2.39
CA GLU A 409 -52.01 17.26 2.32
C GLU A 409 -51.22 18.52 2.71
N GLU A 410 -50.39 18.42 3.75
CA GLU A 410 -49.63 19.56 4.26
C GLU A 410 -48.23 19.17 4.73
N CYS A 411 -47.37 20.16 4.87
CA CYS A 411 -46.00 19.96 5.34
C CYS A 411 -45.95 19.91 6.87
N ILE A 412 -46.27 18.75 7.44
CA ILE A 412 -46.25 18.54 8.89
C ILE A 412 -44.83 18.78 9.43
N GLN A 413 -44.73 19.59 10.49
CA GLN A 413 -43.48 19.79 11.21
C GLN A 413 -43.24 18.63 12.17
N GLY A 414 -42.11 17.94 12.00
CA GLY A 414 -41.59 17.01 12.98
C GLY A 414 -40.69 17.69 14.00
N TYR A 415 -39.94 16.85 14.72
CA TYR A 415 -38.94 17.28 15.68
C TYR A 415 -37.54 16.84 15.22
N GLU A 416 -36.57 17.71 15.44
CA GLU A 416 -35.16 17.45 15.21
C GLU A 416 -34.39 17.55 16.54
N CYS A 417 -33.39 16.70 16.70
CA CYS A 417 -32.58 16.71 17.91
C CYS A 417 -31.61 17.89 17.89
N ASN A 418 -31.74 18.79 18.87
CA ASN A 418 -30.70 19.75 19.15
C ASN A 418 -29.52 19.05 19.80
N THR A 419 -28.48 18.78 19.02
CA THR A 419 -27.30 18.01 19.49
C THR A 419 -26.49 18.73 20.56
N THR A 420 -26.79 20.00 20.86
CA THR A 420 -26.10 20.76 21.91
C THR A 420 -26.80 20.64 23.26
N SER A 421 -28.14 20.80 23.28
CA SER A 421 -28.96 20.68 24.50
C SER A 421 -29.51 19.28 24.73
N TYR A 422 -29.47 18.41 23.71
CA TYR A 422 -30.18 17.13 23.65
C TYR A 422 -31.70 17.29 23.91
N THR A 423 -32.29 18.33 23.32
CA THR A 423 -33.73 18.59 23.33
C THR A 423 -34.32 18.41 21.93
N CYS A 424 -35.57 17.99 21.84
CA CYS A 424 -36.29 17.88 20.58
C CYS A 424 -36.95 19.21 20.25
N ASP A 425 -36.37 19.92 19.29
CA ASP A 425 -36.85 21.21 18.82
C ASP A 425 -37.73 20.99 17.56
N LEU A 426 -38.69 21.89 17.30
CA LEU A 426 -39.53 21.80 16.10
C LEU A 426 -38.69 22.01 14.85
N ALA A 427 -38.78 21.08 13.90
CA ALA A 427 -38.11 21.16 12.61
C ALA A 427 -38.87 22.07 11.63
N ALA A 428 -38.24 22.37 10.50
CA ALA A 428 -38.93 23.03 9.39
C ALA A 428 -40.10 22.17 8.85
N PRO A 429 -41.13 22.77 8.22
CA PRO A 429 -42.22 22.04 7.58
C PRO A 429 -41.72 20.93 6.65
N GLY A 430 -42.24 19.70 6.83
CA GLY A 430 -41.81 18.53 6.07
C GLY A 430 -40.47 17.93 6.52
N GLN A 431 -39.94 18.29 7.69
CA GLN A 431 -38.70 17.73 8.24
C GLN A 431 -38.90 17.15 9.65
N GLY A 432 -37.89 16.42 10.14
CA GLY A 432 -37.89 15.83 11.48
C GLY A 432 -38.57 14.48 11.59
N VAL A 433 -38.72 13.99 12.81
CA VAL A 433 -39.43 12.74 13.15
C VAL A 433 -40.56 13.03 14.14
N SER A 434 -41.36 12.03 14.52
CA SER A 434 -42.32 12.21 15.61
C SER A 434 -41.61 12.63 16.90
N LYS A 435 -42.30 13.37 17.76
CA LYS A 435 -41.74 13.80 19.05
C LYS A 435 -41.21 12.62 19.87
N GLU A 436 -41.98 11.53 19.93
CA GLU A 436 -41.61 10.30 20.64
C GLU A 436 -40.32 9.68 20.06
N ASN A 437 -40.22 9.55 18.74
CA ASN A 437 -39.00 9.04 18.10
C ASN A 437 -37.81 9.97 18.30
N CYS A 438 -38.03 11.29 18.26
CA CYS A 438 -36.99 12.25 18.58
C CYS A 438 -36.54 12.08 20.03
N GLU A 439 -37.43 12.02 21.01
CA GLU A 439 -37.06 11.86 22.44
C GLU A 439 -36.37 10.52 22.73
N LEU A 440 -36.71 9.47 21.97
CA LEU A 440 -36.04 8.18 22.03
C LEU A 440 -34.59 8.26 21.53
N GLN A 441 -34.34 9.00 20.44
CA GLN A 441 -33.03 9.08 19.77
C GLN A 441 -32.16 10.26 20.25
N CYS A 442 -32.78 11.36 20.66
CA CYS A 442 -32.16 12.62 21.09
C CYS A 442 -31.75 12.54 22.56
N LYS A 443 -30.86 11.59 22.83
CA LYS A 443 -30.23 11.45 24.14
C LYS A 443 -28.76 11.83 24.02
N PRO A 444 -28.15 12.36 25.09
CA PRO A 444 -26.71 12.46 25.16
C PRO A 444 -26.12 11.12 24.78
N ALA A 445 -25.21 11.11 23.80
CA ALA A 445 -24.52 9.88 23.47
C ALA A 445 -23.90 9.35 24.76
N ALA A 446 -24.22 8.10 25.11
CA ALA A 446 -23.76 7.52 26.36
C ALA A 446 -22.24 7.64 26.43
N GLU A 447 -21.73 8.04 27.60
CA GLU A 447 -20.29 8.12 27.79
C GLU A 447 -19.67 6.75 27.54
N THR A 448 -18.76 6.67 26.57
CA THR A 448 -18.01 5.46 26.28
C THR A 448 -16.62 5.56 26.90
N TYR A 449 -16.07 4.42 27.30
CA TYR A 449 -14.79 4.29 27.98
C TYR A 449 -13.90 3.29 27.23
N VAL A 450 -12.60 3.57 27.20
CA VAL A 450 -11.57 2.69 26.65
C VAL A 450 -10.55 2.41 27.74
N CYS A 451 -10.14 1.13 27.85
CA CYS A 451 -9.09 0.73 28.77
C CYS A 451 -7.75 1.31 28.30
N ASN A 452 -7.14 2.16 29.11
CA ASN A 452 -5.79 2.64 28.87
C ASN A 452 -4.83 1.46 29.07
N PRO A 453 -4.11 1.03 28.02
CA PRO A 453 -3.27 -0.17 28.05
C PRO A 453 -1.97 0.01 28.83
N VAL A 454 -1.65 1.23 29.28
CA VAL A 454 -0.45 1.53 30.06
C VAL A 454 -0.70 1.37 31.55
N ASN A 455 -1.81 1.93 32.05
CA ASN A 455 -2.12 1.98 33.48
C ASN A 455 -3.30 1.07 33.89
N PHE A 456 -3.98 0.44 32.92
CA PHE A 456 -5.14 -0.42 33.13
C PHE A 456 -6.30 0.30 33.84
N THR A 457 -6.52 1.56 33.47
CA THR A 457 -7.67 2.34 33.92
C THR A 457 -8.57 2.69 32.75
N CYS A 458 -9.87 2.76 32.99
CA CYS A 458 -10.84 3.13 31.97
C CYS A 458 -10.93 4.65 31.84
N GLU A 459 -10.51 5.16 30.68
CA GLU A 459 -10.55 6.57 30.35
C GLU A 459 -11.76 6.87 29.47
N LYS A 460 -12.37 8.04 29.69
CA LYS A 460 -13.51 8.48 28.89
C LYS A 460 -13.04 8.72 27.46
N SER A 461 -13.74 8.11 26.51
CA SER A 461 -13.46 8.18 25.08
C SER A 461 -14.49 9.03 24.35
N THR A 462 -14.20 9.36 23.10
CA THR A 462 -15.18 9.97 22.21
C THR A 462 -16.40 9.05 22.07
N PRO A 463 -17.64 9.59 22.09
CA PRO A 463 -18.83 8.77 21.94
C PRO A 463 -18.76 7.88 20.70
N GLY A 464 -19.09 6.60 20.86
CA GLY A 464 -19.00 5.58 19.81
C GLY A 464 -17.65 4.85 19.74
N HIS A 465 -16.61 5.32 20.44
CA HIS A 465 -15.30 4.68 20.48
C HIS A 465 -15.02 4.06 21.85
N GLY A 466 -15.80 3.06 22.26
CA GLY A 466 -15.57 2.35 23.53
C GLY A 466 -16.79 1.58 24.01
N THR A 467 -16.77 1.20 25.27
CA THR A 467 -17.87 0.46 25.93
C THR A 467 -18.39 1.24 27.14
N SER A 468 -19.45 0.77 27.81
CA SER A 468 -19.87 1.36 29.08
C SER A 468 -18.73 1.29 30.10
N LYS A 469 -18.73 2.19 31.09
CA LYS A 469 -17.70 2.22 32.14
C LYS A 469 -17.56 0.87 32.84
N ASP A 470 -18.68 0.25 33.24
CA ASP A 470 -18.69 -1.03 33.95
C ASP A 470 -18.11 -2.17 33.09
N LEU A 471 -18.46 -2.23 31.80
CA LEU A 471 -17.89 -3.21 30.87
C LEU A 471 -16.41 -2.93 30.59
N CYS A 472 -16.03 -1.65 30.51
CA CYS A 472 -14.63 -1.28 30.40
C CYS A 472 -13.87 -1.78 31.62
N GLU A 473 -14.31 -1.45 32.83
CA GLU A 473 -13.62 -1.83 34.07
C GLU A 473 -13.53 -3.35 34.25
N ALA A 474 -14.61 -4.08 33.94
CA ALA A 474 -14.62 -5.53 33.94
C ALA A 474 -13.61 -6.13 32.93
N SER A 475 -13.54 -5.58 31.72
CA SER A 475 -12.59 -6.04 30.69
C SER A 475 -11.14 -5.62 30.96
N CYS A 476 -10.93 -4.45 31.59
CA CYS A 476 -9.62 -3.86 31.84
C CYS A 476 -8.87 -4.55 33.00
N GLN A 477 -9.59 -5.14 33.97
CA GLN A 477 -8.99 -5.85 35.11
C GLN A 477 -8.40 -7.24 34.77
N HIS A 478 -8.83 -7.88 33.69
CA HIS A 478 -8.37 -9.23 33.32
C HIS A 478 -7.05 -9.25 32.54
N ILE A 479 -6.46 -8.08 32.33
CA ILE A 479 -5.39 -7.88 31.37
C ILE A 479 -4.17 -7.35 32.11
N LYS A 480 -3.62 -8.11 33.07
CA LYS A 480 -2.25 -7.82 33.48
C LYS A 480 -1.35 -8.28 32.33
N PRO A 481 -0.57 -7.40 31.67
CA PRO A 481 0.27 -7.81 30.57
C PRO A 481 1.17 -8.92 31.05
N THR A 482 1.07 -10.08 30.41
CA THR A 482 2.13 -11.05 30.59
C THR A 482 3.27 -10.59 29.69
N ASN A 483 4.49 -10.53 30.24
CA ASN A 483 5.70 -10.33 29.45
C ASN A 483 5.98 -11.63 28.67
N SER A 484 5.06 -11.99 27.77
CA SER A 484 5.13 -13.21 26.99
C SER A 484 4.53 -12.97 25.60
N THR A 485 5.13 -13.62 24.61
CA THR A 485 4.62 -13.73 23.25
C THR A 485 3.53 -14.81 23.22
N PRO A 486 2.38 -14.59 22.54
CA PRO A 486 1.40 -15.65 22.29
C PRO A 486 2.05 -16.88 21.67
N THR A 487 1.60 -18.09 22.03
CA THR A 487 2.21 -19.33 21.55
C THR A 487 2.14 -19.50 20.04
N ASP A 488 1.03 -19.08 19.43
CA ASP A 488 0.80 -19.11 17.98
C ASP A 488 1.61 -18.06 17.21
N VAL A 489 2.01 -16.96 17.85
CA VAL A 489 2.85 -15.90 17.29
C VAL A 489 4.35 -16.21 17.38
N LYS A 490 4.80 -17.12 18.25
CA LYS A 490 6.22 -17.48 18.36
C LYS A 490 6.80 -18.01 17.05
N GLY A 491 8.05 -17.67 16.77
CA GLY A 491 8.78 -18.16 15.59
C GLY A 491 9.32 -17.04 14.70
N SER A 492 9.90 -17.43 13.56
CA SER A 492 10.36 -16.51 12.52
C SER A 492 9.28 -16.38 11.46
N TRP A 493 8.90 -15.15 11.16
CA TRP A 493 7.90 -14.77 10.17
C TRP A 493 8.56 -13.90 9.12
N ARG A 494 8.12 -14.05 7.87
CA ARG A 494 8.51 -13.18 6.76
C ARG A 494 7.27 -12.68 6.06
N GLY A 495 7.23 -11.41 5.71
CA GLY A 495 6.02 -10.81 5.14
C GLY A 495 6.24 -9.46 4.51
N ILE A 496 5.14 -8.79 4.22
CA ILE A 496 5.11 -7.44 3.65
C ILE A 496 4.19 -6.54 4.47
N GLN A 497 4.42 -5.23 4.37
CA GLN A 497 3.49 -4.23 4.89
C GLN A 497 2.40 -3.97 3.84
N ILE A 498 1.13 -3.81 4.26
CA ILE A 498 -0.03 -3.71 3.35
C ILE A 498 -0.93 -2.48 3.53
N ASN A 499 -0.59 -1.53 4.43
CA ASN A 499 -1.39 -0.30 4.58
C ASN A 499 -1.16 0.72 3.45
N THR A 500 -2.08 1.68 3.34
CA THR A 500 -1.95 2.84 2.43
C THR A 500 -0.64 3.58 2.72
N LYS A 501 0.23 3.66 1.71
CA LYS A 501 1.62 4.17 1.79
C LYS A 501 2.64 3.20 2.43
N TYR A 502 2.41 1.89 2.36
CA TYR A 502 3.37 0.90 2.84
C TYR A 502 4.76 1.09 2.23
N THR A 503 5.78 0.78 3.03
CA THR A 503 7.15 0.72 2.53
C THR A 503 7.32 -0.56 1.74
N LYS A 504 7.64 -0.45 0.44
CA LYS A 504 7.88 -1.62 -0.41
C LYS A 504 9.10 -2.40 0.08
N GLY A 505 8.89 -3.69 0.31
CA GLY A 505 9.94 -4.66 0.65
C GLY A 505 9.47 -5.67 1.68
N GLU A 506 10.34 -6.65 1.93
CA GLU A 506 10.08 -7.72 2.89
C GLU A 506 10.47 -7.31 4.30
N TYR A 507 9.73 -7.84 5.26
CA TYR A 507 9.99 -7.75 6.69
C TYR A 507 10.22 -9.14 7.25
N ASP A 508 11.29 -9.31 8.03
CA ASP A 508 11.54 -10.49 8.83
C ASP A 508 11.31 -10.16 10.30
N VAL A 509 10.48 -10.96 10.96
CA VAL A 509 10.16 -10.78 12.37
C VAL A 509 10.33 -12.09 13.10
N LYS A 510 11.19 -12.09 14.11
CA LYS A 510 11.37 -13.24 14.99
C LYS A 510 10.79 -12.91 16.36
N PHE A 511 9.77 -13.66 16.76
CA PHE A 511 9.21 -13.60 18.09
C PHE A 511 9.74 -14.75 18.96
N GLY A 512 10.50 -14.40 20.00
CA GLY A 512 10.97 -15.31 21.03
C GLY A 512 9.90 -15.57 22.11
N PRO A 513 10.27 -16.03 23.32
CA PRO A 513 9.31 -16.22 24.40
C PRO A 513 8.70 -14.92 24.96
N ALA A 514 9.47 -13.83 24.95
CA ALA A 514 9.10 -12.52 25.51
C ALA A 514 9.80 -11.36 24.79
N ASN A 515 10.42 -11.63 23.64
CA ASN A 515 11.22 -10.67 22.89
C ASN A 515 10.92 -10.76 21.40
N PHE A 516 11.29 -9.71 20.67
CA PHE A 516 11.20 -9.71 19.23
C PHE A 516 12.43 -9.05 18.60
N SER A 517 12.74 -9.47 17.38
CA SER A 517 13.62 -8.74 16.46
C SER A 517 12.89 -8.58 15.13
N TRP A 518 12.89 -7.38 14.60
CA TRP A 518 12.19 -6.99 13.39
C TRP A 518 13.17 -6.31 12.46
N THR A 519 13.35 -6.84 11.26
CA THR A 519 14.12 -6.23 10.20
C THR A 519 13.20 -5.98 9.01
N GLY A 520 13.39 -4.85 8.34
CA GLY A 520 12.58 -4.43 7.22
C GLY A 520 13.43 -3.86 6.10
N PRO A 521 12.80 -3.35 5.04
CA PRO A 521 13.51 -2.75 3.94
C PRO A 521 14.30 -1.50 4.38
N SER A 522 15.29 -1.13 3.58
CA SER A 522 16.08 0.09 3.77
C SER A 522 16.93 0.13 5.04
N GLY A 523 17.33 -1.03 5.57
CA GLY A 523 18.10 -1.11 6.81
C GLY A 523 17.27 -0.80 8.06
N PHE A 524 15.94 -0.76 7.95
CA PHE A 524 15.07 -0.70 9.10
C PHE A 524 15.30 -1.93 9.97
N ALA A 525 15.64 -1.70 11.23
CA ALA A 525 15.77 -2.76 12.21
C ALA A 525 15.32 -2.26 13.58
N MET A 526 14.51 -3.04 14.29
CA MET A 526 14.13 -2.77 15.66
C MET A 526 14.06 -4.07 16.48
N SER A 527 14.22 -3.96 17.79
CA SER A 527 14.08 -5.10 18.70
C SER A 527 13.63 -4.63 20.07
N GLY A 528 13.09 -5.55 20.85
CA GLY A 528 12.64 -5.26 22.21
C GLY A 528 11.86 -6.41 22.83
N THR A 529 10.90 -6.08 23.68
CA THR A 529 10.07 -7.06 24.40
C THR A 529 8.66 -7.12 23.87
N THR A 530 8.04 -8.29 23.99
CA THR A 530 6.62 -8.49 23.64
C THR A 530 5.78 -8.52 24.90
N GLN A 531 4.59 -7.95 24.83
CA GLN A 531 3.55 -8.08 25.85
C GLN A 531 2.24 -8.52 25.21
N THR A 532 1.46 -9.28 25.98
CA THR A 532 0.12 -9.70 25.60
C THR A 532 -0.89 -9.17 26.59
N THR A 533 -1.89 -8.48 26.04
CA THR A 533 -3.01 -7.90 26.79
C THR A 533 -4.30 -8.71 26.60
N GLY A 534 -4.23 -9.92 26.04
CA GLY A 534 -5.42 -10.73 25.80
C GLY A 534 -5.28 -11.59 24.55
N LYS A 535 -6.36 -12.28 24.20
CA LYS A 535 -6.42 -13.06 22.96
C LYS A 535 -6.47 -12.08 21.78
N GLY A 536 -5.59 -12.28 20.80
CA GLY A 536 -5.54 -11.43 19.60
C GLY A 536 -4.85 -10.08 19.77
N SER A 537 -4.20 -9.79 20.91
CA SER A 537 -3.39 -8.57 21.09
C SER A 537 -1.90 -8.87 21.18
N LEU A 538 -1.10 -8.01 20.55
CA LEU A 538 0.36 -8.08 20.55
C LEU A 538 0.94 -6.68 20.71
N ASN A 539 1.62 -6.45 21.82
CA ASN A 539 2.28 -5.19 22.10
C ASN A 539 3.80 -5.35 21.98
N LEU A 540 4.45 -4.43 21.27
CA LEU A 540 5.90 -4.40 21.11
C LEU A 540 6.48 -3.19 21.83
N ILE A 541 7.29 -3.44 22.86
CA ILE A 541 8.03 -2.38 23.55
C ILE A 541 9.40 -2.28 22.87
N VAL A 542 9.61 -1.22 22.11
CA VAL A 542 10.81 -1.05 21.28
C VAL A 542 11.97 -0.57 22.16
N GLN A 543 13.03 -1.36 22.24
CA GLN A 543 14.21 -1.06 23.05
C GLN A 543 15.39 -0.59 22.20
N LYS A 544 15.48 -1.07 20.95
CA LYS A 544 16.49 -0.66 19.97
C LYS A 544 15.80 -0.46 18.62
N GLY A 545 16.25 0.52 17.84
CA GLY A 545 15.77 0.78 16.49
C GLY A 545 15.82 2.26 16.11
N PRO A 546 15.01 2.71 15.14
CA PRO A 546 14.93 4.12 14.77
C PRO A 546 14.64 5.01 15.98
N PRO A 547 15.27 6.20 16.11
CA PRO A 547 15.09 7.08 17.27
C PRO A 547 13.63 7.43 17.57
N ALA A 548 12.78 7.51 16.55
CA ALA A 548 11.35 7.80 16.71
C ALA A 548 10.55 6.68 17.41
N LEU A 549 11.08 5.45 17.43
CA LEU A 549 10.41 4.27 17.99
C LEU A 549 11.00 3.84 19.34
N VAL A 550 12.26 4.13 19.63
CA VAL A 550 12.91 3.68 20.88
C VAL A 550 12.17 4.23 22.11
N GLY A 551 11.82 3.32 23.03
CA GLY A 551 11.04 3.63 24.24
C GLY A 551 9.54 3.75 24.01
N LYS A 552 9.05 3.60 22.77
CA LYS A 552 7.62 3.57 22.45
C LYS A 552 7.08 2.14 22.51
N VAL A 553 5.77 2.06 22.74
CA VAL A 553 5.01 0.82 22.64
C VAL A 553 4.21 0.86 21.34
N LEU A 554 4.36 -0.16 20.51
CA LEU A 554 3.48 -0.42 19.38
C LEU A 554 2.38 -1.33 19.90
N ILE A 555 1.16 -0.83 20.00
CA ILE A 555 0.01 -1.59 20.50
C ILE A 555 -0.72 -2.12 19.27
N GLY A 556 -0.89 -3.45 19.22
CA GLY A 556 -1.38 -4.11 18.02
C GLY A 556 -2.39 -5.20 18.27
N ILE A 557 -3.10 -5.53 17.19
CA ILE A 557 -3.96 -6.68 17.06
C ILE A 557 -3.33 -7.66 16.07
N TYR A 558 -3.63 -8.95 16.22
CA TYR A 558 -3.17 -9.95 15.28
C TYR A 558 -4.21 -11.06 15.08
N SER A 559 -4.10 -11.73 13.94
CA SER A 559 -4.87 -12.92 13.60
C SER A 559 -3.95 -13.94 12.95
N THR A 560 -3.97 -15.18 13.43
CA THR A 560 -3.19 -16.29 12.86
C THR A 560 -4.11 -17.25 12.12
N VAL A 561 -3.64 -17.76 10.98
CA VAL A 561 -4.28 -18.83 10.22
C VAL A 561 -3.25 -19.93 10.02
N ASN A 562 -3.53 -21.14 10.51
CA ASN A 562 -2.63 -22.28 10.33
C ASN A 562 -3.09 -23.11 9.13
N GLY A 563 -2.27 -23.14 8.08
CA GLY A 563 -2.38 -24.10 7.00
C GLY A 563 -1.61 -25.40 7.32
N PRO A 564 -1.69 -26.39 6.43
CA PRO A 564 -1.01 -27.69 6.60
C PRO A 564 0.52 -27.59 6.55
N GLU A 565 1.06 -26.62 5.80
CA GLU A 565 2.51 -26.42 5.64
C GLU A 565 2.98 -25.03 6.09
N THR A 566 2.12 -24.03 5.91
CA THR A 566 2.41 -22.61 6.18
C THR A 566 1.36 -22.05 7.12
N SER A 567 1.83 -21.32 8.13
CA SER A 567 1.00 -20.49 8.98
C SER A 567 1.12 -19.05 8.52
N PHE A 568 0.02 -18.33 8.47
CA PHE A 568 -0.02 -16.92 8.17
C PHE A 568 -0.39 -16.13 9.42
N ILE A 569 0.06 -14.88 9.47
CA ILE A 569 -0.33 -13.91 10.48
C ILE A 569 -0.59 -12.58 9.80
N SER A 570 -1.73 -11.96 10.11
CA SER A 570 -1.88 -10.51 9.94
C SER A 570 -1.62 -9.84 11.28
N ILE A 571 -0.80 -8.79 11.30
CA ILE A 571 -0.48 -7.99 12.47
C ILE A 571 -0.70 -6.53 12.12
N ALA A 572 -1.55 -5.85 12.88
CA ALA A 572 -1.78 -4.43 12.74
C ALA A 572 -1.37 -3.68 14.01
N PHE A 573 -0.62 -2.59 13.86
CA PHE A 573 -0.20 -1.70 14.94
C PHE A 573 -0.75 -0.30 14.71
N GLY A 574 -1.14 0.36 15.79
CA GLY A 574 -1.44 1.78 15.75
C GLY A 574 -0.17 2.62 15.68
N ALA A 575 -0.34 3.94 15.57
CA ALA A 575 0.77 4.89 15.69
C ALA A 575 1.64 4.64 16.94
N ALA A 576 2.94 4.92 16.85
CA ALA A 576 3.88 4.64 17.93
C ALA A 576 3.54 5.38 19.24
N GLY A 577 3.25 4.63 20.31
CA GLY A 577 2.75 5.15 21.58
C GLY A 577 1.26 5.53 21.57
N GLY A 578 0.54 5.26 20.48
CA GLY A 578 -0.90 5.39 20.36
C GLY A 578 -1.65 4.12 20.78
N ALA A 579 -2.98 4.16 20.64
CA ALA A 579 -3.85 3.01 20.87
C ALA A 579 -3.67 1.95 19.76
N ALA A 580 -4.12 0.73 20.03
CA ALA A 580 -4.29 -0.28 18.98
C ALA A 580 -5.29 0.22 17.91
N PRO A 581 -5.16 -0.19 16.65
CA PRO A 581 -6.13 0.16 15.63
C PRO A 581 -7.46 -0.54 15.95
N GLY A 582 -8.58 0.11 15.62
CA GLY A 582 -9.92 -0.44 15.86
C GLY A 582 -10.26 -1.70 15.04
N GLY A 583 -9.41 -2.02 14.06
CA GLY A 583 -9.50 -3.19 13.18
C GLY A 583 -8.40 -3.13 12.11
N PHE A 584 -8.25 -4.22 11.35
CA PHE A 584 -7.27 -4.30 10.25
C PHE A 584 -7.56 -3.23 9.17
N ASP A 585 -8.81 -3.07 8.75
CA ASP A 585 -9.21 -2.02 7.79
C ASP A 585 -8.84 -0.59 8.22
N VAL A 586 -8.92 -0.31 9.53
CA VAL A 586 -8.50 0.97 10.10
C VAL A 586 -6.99 1.12 9.97
N ALA A 587 -6.22 0.08 10.32
CA ALA A 587 -4.77 0.10 10.20
C ALA A 587 -4.29 0.25 8.74
N MET A 588 -5.07 -0.25 7.78
CA MET A 588 -4.76 -0.07 6.36
C MET A 588 -4.93 1.38 5.91
N SER A 589 -5.82 2.16 6.51
CA SER A 589 -6.19 3.49 6.01
C SER A 589 -5.75 4.66 6.89
N ALA A 590 -5.57 4.44 8.19
CA ALA A 590 -5.21 5.47 9.16
C ALA A 590 -3.75 5.92 9.02
N THR A 591 -3.52 7.23 9.17
CA THR A 591 -2.17 7.78 9.13
C THR A 591 -1.41 7.44 10.41
N GLY A 592 -0.26 6.78 10.26
CA GLY A 592 0.60 6.38 11.37
C GLY A 592 0.41 4.93 11.82
N ASP A 593 -0.70 4.31 11.43
CA ASP A 593 -0.94 2.89 11.64
C ASP A 593 -0.19 2.07 10.58
N SER A 594 -0.01 0.78 10.88
CA SER A 594 0.67 -0.16 10.00
C SER A 594 0.03 -1.52 10.07
N GLU A 595 -0.06 -2.20 8.93
CA GLU A 595 -0.49 -3.61 8.87
C GLU A 595 0.53 -4.43 8.09
N TYR A 596 0.78 -5.63 8.58
CA TYR A 596 1.73 -6.59 8.02
C TYR A 596 1.05 -7.93 7.82
N VAL A 597 1.26 -8.53 6.66
CA VAL A 597 0.87 -9.90 6.38
C VAL A 597 2.13 -10.73 6.23
N MET A 598 2.26 -11.76 7.07
CA MET A 598 3.47 -12.56 7.17
C MET A 598 3.16 -14.06 7.16
N ALA A 599 4.14 -14.86 6.77
CA ALA A 599 4.09 -16.31 6.73
C ALA A 599 5.24 -16.92 7.55
N LYS A 600 5.00 -18.07 8.17
CA LYS A 600 6.00 -18.97 8.75
C LYS A 600 5.69 -20.41 8.39
N CYS A 601 6.68 -21.30 8.49
CA CYS A 601 6.45 -22.73 8.27
C CYS A 601 5.82 -23.35 9.52
N SER A 602 4.86 -24.26 9.31
CA SER A 602 4.12 -24.93 10.39
C SER A 602 4.85 -26.18 10.94
N GLY A 603 5.94 -26.65 10.31
CA GLY A 603 6.68 -27.83 10.76
C GLY A 603 8.12 -27.93 10.26
N ALA A 604 8.90 -28.86 10.82
CA ALA A 604 10.33 -29.05 10.53
C ALA A 604 10.64 -29.50 9.09
N GLY A 605 9.63 -30.02 8.36
CA GLY A 605 9.76 -30.40 6.95
C GLY A 605 9.78 -29.20 5.99
N CYS A 606 9.33 -28.05 6.47
CA CYS A 606 9.31 -26.80 5.74
C CYS A 606 10.55 -26.02 6.21
N LYS A 607 11.57 -25.99 5.35
CA LYS A 607 12.85 -25.36 5.65
C LYS A 607 12.78 -23.90 5.19
N TRP A 608 13.20 -22.98 6.06
CA TRP A 608 13.56 -21.61 5.71
C TRP A 608 15.05 -21.64 5.42
#